data_AF-A0A553FG47-F1
#
_entry.id   AF-A0A553FG47-F1
#
_cell.length_a   1.000
_cell.length_b   1.000
_cell.length_c   1.000
_cell.angle_alpha   90.00
_cell.angle_beta   90.00
_cell.angle_gamma   90.00
#
_symmetry.space_group_name_H-M   'P 1'
#
loop_
_entity.id
_entity.type
_entity.pdbx_description
1 polymer ?
#
loop_
_entity_poly.entity_id
_entity_poly.type
_entity_poly.pdbx_seq_one_letter_code
_entity_poly.pdbx_strand_id
1 'polypeptide(L)'
;MYSKEQKSLSTIMRLFLIFICCVTINVSCVAQKKILKAARKLEASGLYQDASEKYMDALYRNNTNLDSREGLRRTSQKVLDDMLSDYFQARNKGELQKAIKYYEDARFYQERISYFRVELNIPDYYEKDYNEDKENLLDGWYNEAITAFEDGHFDKAKSLYSKILSIDPEYKDVIDRRDATSTEPYYRRGIDAYEKQNYGQAWKEFQHIKSNDPNYNSAKSYQQNIIDELSISMSVLPAQTNFHKSEWKLRSNIVAQISKLKSPFIKLVDRENLDQIIEEQKLGLTGFVNEKTAARVGQIIGAKSVLITKVVNYNYSPGQMIRNEKVAYSGGSIYSSNSNFRPVKYNEFSQVSTMQVSVQYQLISSETSEVLAADVIHEEINDEMIYATYRGDYNKLFPAKGDLVYKTGKERADFLELFSAKREVASQEDLDFRIQNEVATKLAGSLNAFLVEKY
;
A
#
# COMPACT_ATOMS: atom_id res chain seq x y z
N MET A 1 43.11 44.00 -65.27
CA MET A 1 43.65 44.46 -63.96
C MET A 1 43.13 43.64 -62.77
N TYR A 2 42.52 42.44 -62.97
CA TYR A 2 41.80 41.71 -61.91
C TYR A 2 42.45 40.38 -61.45
N SER A 3 43.54 39.90 -62.07
CA SER A 3 44.11 38.57 -61.73
C SER A 3 45.34 38.58 -60.81
N LYS A 4 45.95 39.75 -60.55
CA LYS A 4 47.09 39.87 -59.61
C LYS A 4 46.66 40.08 -58.16
N GLU A 5 45.52 40.74 -57.91
CA GLU A 5 45.03 41.00 -56.54
C GLU A 5 44.45 39.74 -55.87
N GLN A 6 43.78 38.85 -56.61
CA GLN A 6 43.25 37.60 -56.03
C GLN A 6 44.33 36.59 -55.60
N LYS A 7 45.50 36.57 -56.26
CA LYS A 7 46.64 35.72 -55.85
C LYS A 7 47.39 36.30 -54.63
N SER A 8 47.41 37.62 -54.49
CA SER A 8 47.99 38.31 -53.34
C SER A 8 47.18 38.05 -52.06
N LEU A 9 45.84 38.21 -52.13
CA LEU A 9 44.96 38.00 -50.99
C LEU A 9 44.98 36.56 -50.47
N SER A 10 45.05 35.55 -51.36
CA SER A 10 45.10 34.13 -50.93
C SER A 10 46.44 33.75 -50.30
N THR A 11 47.53 34.42 -50.69
CA THR A 11 48.87 34.18 -50.13
C THR A 11 49.02 34.85 -48.76
N ILE A 12 48.51 36.07 -48.59
CA ILE A 12 48.47 36.79 -47.31
C ILE A 12 47.54 36.08 -46.32
N MET A 13 46.37 35.60 -46.76
CA MET A 13 45.46 34.83 -45.91
C MET A 13 46.05 33.48 -45.48
N ARG A 14 46.83 32.81 -46.33
CA ARG A 14 47.60 31.60 -45.97
C ARG A 14 48.74 31.89 -44.99
N LEU A 15 49.48 32.99 -45.18
CA LEU A 15 50.53 33.42 -44.24
C LEU A 15 49.96 33.84 -42.88
N PHE A 16 48.79 34.48 -42.85
CA PHE A 16 48.11 34.88 -41.61
C PHE A 16 47.53 33.66 -40.87
N LEU A 17 46.98 32.67 -41.58
CA LEU A 17 46.55 31.39 -41.00
C LEU A 17 47.72 30.56 -40.46
N ILE A 18 48.87 30.56 -41.15
CA ILE A 18 50.11 29.90 -40.68
C ILE A 18 50.65 30.63 -39.43
N PHE A 19 50.62 31.97 -39.41
CA PHE A 19 51.07 32.76 -38.26
C PHE A 19 50.17 32.58 -37.04
N ILE A 20 48.84 32.60 -37.19
CA ILE A 20 47.89 32.33 -36.09
C ILE A 20 48.03 30.88 -35.59
N CYS A 21 48.23 29.91 -36.48
CA CYS A 21 48.49 28.52 -36.10
C CYS A 21 49.84 28.35 -35.36
N CYS A 22 50.89 29.08 -35.76
CA CYS A 22 52.17 29.07 -35.05
C CYS A 22 52.11 29.77 -33.67
N VAL A 23 51.31 30.83 -33.52
CA VAL A 23 51.18 31.52 -32.23
C VAL A 23 50.37 30.68 -31.22
N THR A 24 49.37 29.92 -31.65
CA THR A 24 48.61 29.02 -30.77
C THR A 24 49.41 27.77 -30.33
N ILE A 25 50.33 27.27 -31.16
CA ILE A 25 51.22 26.14 -30.80
C ILE A 25 52.27 26.57 -29.75
N ASN A 26 52.73 27.82 -29.76
CA ASN A 26 53.78 28.28 -28.83
C ASN A 26 53.26 28.56 -27.40
N VAL A 27 52.01 29.00 -27.23
CA VAL A 27 51.43 29.26 -25.89
C VAL A 27 51.22 27.96 -25.10
N SER A 28 50.87 26.87 -25.78
CA SER A 28 50.66 25.55 -25.17
C SER A 28 51.97 24.99 -24.56
N CYS A 29 53.09 25.11 -25.27
CA CYS A 29 54.40 24.64 -24.82
C CYS A 29 54.96 25.42 -23.61
N VAL A 30 54.73 26.74 -23.53
CA VAL A 30 55.21 27.57 -22.40
C VAL A 30 54.41 27.28 -21.12
N ALA A 31 53.10 27.12 -21.24
CA ALA A 31 52.23 26.77 -20.12
C ALA A 31 52.58 25.39 -19.53
N GLN A 32 52.89 24.40 -20.38
CA GLN A 32 53.28 23.06 -19.95
C GLN A 32 54.60 23.04 -19.17
N LYS A 33 55.63 23.77 -19.64
CA LYS A 33 56.92 23.88 -18.93
C LYS A 33 56.77 24.50 -17.54
N LYS A 34 55.85 25.46 -17.37
CA LYS A 34 55.57 26.08 -16.07
C LYS A 34 54.92 25.09 -15.09
N ILE A 35 53.95 24.30 -15.55
CA ILE A 35 53.28 23.27 -14.74
C ILE A 35 54.28 22.19 -14.31
N LEU A 36 55.11 21.69 -15.25
CA LEU A 36 56.14 20.69 -14.95
C LEU A 36 57.17 21.20 -13.92
N LYS A 37 57.59 22.46 -14.03
CA LYS A 37 58.50 23.08 -13.06
C LYS A 37 57.86 23.17 -11.66
N ALA A 38 56.55 23.47 -11.59
CA ALA A 38 55.83 23.48 -10.33
C ALA A 38 55.69 22.07 -9.73
N ALA A 39 55.34 21.07 -10.54
CA ALA A 39 55.26 19.66 -10.13
C ALA A 39 56.59 19.17 -9.53
N ARG A 40 57.71 19.44 -10.22
CA ARG A 40 59.07 19.10 -9.73
C ARG A 40 59.41 19.77 -8.40
N LYS A 41 58.96 21.02 -8.19
CA LYS A 41 59.20 21.74 -6.93
C LYS A 41 58.41 21.10 -5.77
N LEU A 42 57.15 20.73 -6.00
CA LEU A 42 56.32 20.04 -5.02
C LEU A 42 56.90 18.66 -4.70
N GLU A 43 57.30 17.90 -5.72
CA GLU A 43 57.98 16.60 -5.58
C GLU A 43 59.25 16.72 -4.74
N ALA A 44 60.11 17.71 -5.02
CA ALA A 44 61.32 17.96 -4.25
C ALA A 44 61.07 18.43 -2.81
N SER A 45 59.86 18.93 -2.51
CA SER A 45 59.44 19.35 -1.18
C SER A 45 58.73 18.24 -0.40
N GLY A 46 58.61 17.04 -0.95
CA GLY A 46 57.90 15.91 -0.33
C GLY A 46 56.37 16.00 -0.42
N LEU A 47 55.82 16.99 -1.12
CA LEU A 47 54.37 17.15 -1.32
C LEU A 47 53.90 16.26 -2.46
N TYR A 48 53.95 14.94 -2.25
CA TYR A 48 53.76 13.96 -3.32
C TYR A 48 52.33 13.94 -3.90
N GLN A 49 51.31 14.20 -3.08
CA GLN A 49 49.92 14.31 -3.56
C GLN A 49 49.75 15.50 -4.51
N ASP A 50 50.14 16.69 -4.08
CA ASP A 50 50.07 17.90 -4.90
C ASP A 50 50.93 17.77 -6.17
N ALA A 51 52.10 17.14 -6.05
CA ALA A 51 52.99 16.89 -7.19
C ALA A 51 52.35 15.93 -8.21
N SER A 52 51.74 14.84 -7.74
CA SER A 52 51.00 13.88 -8.56
C SER A 52 49.87 14.57 -9.32
N GLU A 53 49.07 15.39 -8.64
CA GLU A 53 48.00 16.18 -9.28
C GLU A 53 48.53 17.12 -10.35
N LYS A 54 49.66 17.81 -10.10
CA LYS A 54 50.28 18.69 -11.11
C LYS A 54 50.87 17.93 -12.29
N TYR A 55 51.35 16.69 -12.08
CA TYR A 55 51.77 15.84 -13.19
C TYR A 55 50.57 15.31 -14.00
N MET A 56 49.44 14.98 -13.36
CA MET A 56 48.18 14.68 -14.05
C MET A 56 47.70 15.87 -14.89
N ASP A 57 47.69 17.09 -14.33
CA ASP A 57 47.36 18.33 -15.05
C ASP A 57 48.22 18.52 -16.31
N ALA A 58 49.52 18.19 -16.22
CA ALA A 58 50.43 18.28 -17.35
C ALA A 58 50.12 17.23 -18.43
N LEU A 59 49.72 16.02 -18.03
CA LEU A 59 49.38 14.92 -18.95
C LEU A 59 48.00 15.09 -19.59
N TYR A 60 47.03 15.72 -18.92
CA TYR A 60 45.77 16.12 -19.55
C TYR A 60 45.97 17.08 -20.72
N ARG A 61 46.95 17.98 -20.61
CA ARG A 61 47.29 18.95 -21.66
C ARG A 61 48.11 18.34 -22.79
N ASN A 62 48.95 17.37 -22.46
CA ASN A 62 49.79 16.66 -23.44
C ASN A 62 50.12 15.25 -22.92
N ASN A 63 49.38 14.27 -23.43
CA ASN A 63 49.43 12.88 -22.99
C ASN A 63 50.70 12.12 -23.45
N THR A 64 51.55 12.70 -24.31
CA THR A 64 52.79 12.07 -24.79
C THR A 64 54.04 12.48 -24.00
N ASN A 65 53.92 13.39 -23.03
CA ASN A 65 55.06 13.86 -22.25
C ASN A 65 55.60 12.77 -21.30
N LEU A 66 56.76 12.22 -21.64
CA LEU A 66 57.44 11.17 -20.86
C LEU A 66 57.89 11.68 -19.48
N ASP A 67 58.46 12.89 -19.38
CA ASP A 67 58.89 13.46 -18.10
C ASP A 67 57.73 13.58 -17.10
N SER A 68 56.57 14.04 -17.57
CA SER A 68 55.36 14.12 -16.73
C SER A 68 54.87 12.74 -16.31
N ARG A 69 54.97 11.74 -17.19
CA ARG A 69 54.56 10.36 -16.90
C ARG A 69 55.48 9.70 -15.87
N GLU A 70 56.79 9.88 -16.00
CA GLU A 70 57.78 9.40 -15.05
C GLU A 70 57.64 10.11 -13.69
N GLY A 71 57.41 11.43 -13.69
CA GLY A 71 57.12 12.20 -12.49
C GLY A 71 55.84 11.74 -11.80
N LEU A 72 54.77 11.49 -12.58
CA LEU A 72 53.53 10.93 -12.06
C LEU A 72 53.77 9.56 -11.43
N ARG A 73 54.49 8.65 -12.10
CA ARG A 73 54.77 7.31 -11.55
C ARG A 73 55.44 7.36 -10.18
N ARG A 74 56.49 8.18 -10.02
CA ARG A 74 57.20 8.28 -8.73
C ARG A 74 56.33 8.89 -7.63
N THR A 75 55.69 10.01 -7.93
CA THR A 75 54.88 10.75 -6.94
C THR A 75 53.62 9.99 -6.56
N SER A 76 52.92 9.41 -7.53
CA SER A 76 51.74 8.57 -7.28
C SER A 76 52.07 7.27 -6.57
N GLN A 77 53.23 6.64 -6.82
CA GLN A 77 53.63 5.48 -6.04
C GLN A 77 53.80 5.86 -4.56
N LYS A 78 54.37 7.04 -4.26
CA LYS A 78 54.47 7.52 -2.87
C LYS A 78 53.12 7.77 -2.21
N VAL A 79 52.20 8.42 -2.92
CA VAL A 79 50.82 8.61 -2.42
C VAL A 79 50.14 7.27 -2.17
N LEU A 80 50.29 6.31 -3.09
CA LEU A 80 49.75 4.96 -2.93
C LEU A 80 50.36 4.24 -1.72
N ASP A 81 51.69 4.33 -1.53
CA ASP A 81 52.38 3.76 -0.38
C ASP A 81 51.86 4.35 0.94
N ASP A 82 51.58 5.67 0.99
CA ASP A 82 50.99 6.34 2.15
C ASP A 82 49.56 5.82 2.44
N MET A 83 48.72 5.66 1.40
CA MET A 83 47.38 5.08 1.54
C MET A 83 47.40 3.63 2.03
N LEU A 84 48.35 2.82 1.55
CA LEU A 84 48.56 1.45 2.01
C LEU A 84 49.11 1.42 3.44
N SER A 85 49.85 2.44 3.87
CA SER A 85 50.25 2.61 5.27
C SER A 85 49.04 2.84 6.19
N ASP A 86 48.10 3.69 5.77
CA ASP A 86 46.86 3.95 6.52
C ASP A 86 46.01 2.67 6.66
N TYR A 87 45.91 1.88 5.58
CA TYR A 87 45.32 0.54 5.62
C TYR A 87 45.97 -0.35 6.69
N PHE A 88 47.30 -0.50 6.64
CA PHE A 88 48.04 -1.35 7.56
C PHE A 88 47.88 -0.88 9.03
N GLN A 89 47.89 0.43 9.26
CA GLN A 89 47.66 1.00 10.59
C GLN A 89 46.25 0.71 11.13
N ALA A 90 45.23 0.81 10.29
CA ALA A 90 43.85 0.49 10.66
C ALA A 90 43.69 -1.01 10.97
N ARG A 91 44.28 -1.89 10.14
CA ARG A 91 44.32 -3.35 10.35
C ARG A 91 44.94 -3.69 11.71
N ASN A 92 46.11 -3.12 12.03
CA ASN A 92 46.79 -3.39 13.31
C ASN A 92 46.02 -2.89 14.55
N LYS A 93 45.10 -1.94 14.38
CA LYS A 93 44.20 -1.47 15.43
C LYS A 93 42.91 -2.29 15.54
N GLY A 94 42.71 -3.28 14.67
CA GLY A 94 41.46 -4.05 14.57
C GLY A 94 40.29 -3.26 13.97
N GLU A 95 40.55 -2.11 13.35
CA GLU A 95 39.52 -1.26 12.74
C GLU A 95 39.21 -1.73 11.31
N LEU A 96 38.78 -3.00 11.16
CA LEU A 96 38.67 -3.70 9.86
C LEU A 96 37.84 -2.93 8.83
N GLN A 97 36.71 -2.35 9.23
CA GLN A 97 35.87 -1.55 8.32
C GLN A 97 36.62 -0.32 7.75
N LYS A 98 37.46 0.33 8.56
CA LYS A 98 38.30 1.44 8.09
C LYS A 98 39.44 0.93 7.22
N ALA A 99 40.05 -0.19 7.59
CA ALA A 99 41.09 -0.82 6.80
C ALA A 99 40.59 -1.15 5.38
N ILE A 100 39.52 -1.93 5.25
CA ILE A 100 38.88 -2.26 3.96
C ILE A 100 38.67 -1.00 3.12
N LYS A 101 38.11 0.06 3.71
CA LYS A 101 37.91 1.34 3.02
C LYS A 101 39.23 1.96 2.52
N TYR A 102 40.27 2.03 3.35
CA TYR A 102 41.56 2.58 2.93
C TYR A 102 42.19 1.78 1.78
N TYR A 103 42.04 0.46 1.78
CA TYR A 103 42.51 -0.37 0.68
C TYR A 103 41.69 -0.16 -0.61
N GLU A 104 40.36 -0.08 -0.51
CA GLU A 104 39.49 0.26 -1.64
C GLU A 104 39.83 1.64 -2.22
N ASP A 105 40.07 2.65 -1.37
CA ASP A 105 40.51 3.98 -1.79
C ASP A 105 41.87 3.91 -2.52
N ALA A 106 42.82 3.09 -2.02
CA ALA A 106 44.13 2.88 -2.64
C ALA A 106 44.01 2.20 -4.01
N ARG A 107 43.14 1.20 -4.13
CA ARG A 107 42.81 0.52 -5.41
C ARG A 107 42.18 1.50 -6.40
N PHE A 108 41.21 2.30 -5.96
CA PHE A 108 40.60 3.32 -6.80
C PHE A 108 41.62 4.37 -7.26
N TYR A 109 42.54 4.77 -6.39
CA TYR A 109 43.63 5.67 -6.74
C TYR A 109 44.55 5.03 -7.81
N GLN A 110 44.95 3.77 -7.65
CA GLN A 110 45.73 3.03 -8.64
C GLN A 110 45.02 3.00 -10.01
N GLU A 111 43.73 2.66 -10.04
CA GLU A 111 42.91 2.65 -11.25
C GLU A 111 42.84 4.04 -11.89
N ARG A 112 42.66 5.09 -11.09
CA ARG A 112 42.65 6.49 -11.57
C ARG A 112 43.96 6.88 -12.25
N ILE A 113 45.10 6.42 -11.74
CA ILE A 113 46.42 6.71 -12.32
C ILE A 113 46.67 5.90 -13.60
N SER A 114 46.10 4.69 -13.71
CA SER A 114 46.21 3.84 -14.90
C SER A 114 45.73 4.52 -16.20
N TYR A 115 44.75 5.42 -16.12
CA TYR A 115 44.26 6.22 -17.26
C TYR A 115 45.37 7.04 -17.95
N PHE A 116 46.44 7.38 -17.23
CA PHE A 116 47.59 8.12 -17.76
C PHE A 116 48.69 7.21 -18.32
N ARG A 117 48.42 5.91 -18.49
CA ARG A 117 49.40 4.87 -18.88
C ARG A 117 50.56 4.79 -17.89
N VAL A 118 50.24 4.96 -16.61
CA VAL A 118 51.15 4.80 -15.48
C VAL A 118 50.64 3.64 -14.66
N GLU A 119 51.46 2.61 -14.55
CA GLU A 119 51.21 1.48 -13.68
C GLU A 119 51.84 1.77 -12.32
N LEU A 120 51.03 1.64 -11.26
CA LEU A 120 51.50 1.63 -9.88
C LEU A 120 51.48 0.20 -9.37
N ASN A 121 52.39 -0.11 -8.45
CA ASN A 121 52.51 -1.44 -7.87
C ASN A 121 51.86 -1.48 -6.49
N ILE A 122 50.89 -2.38 -6.30
CA ILE A 122 50.41 -2.81 -4.99
C ILE A 122 50.99 -4.21 -4.76
N PRO A 123 51.85 -4.42 -3.76
CA PRO A 123 52.36 -5.75 -3.45
C PRO A 123 51.25 -6.77 -3.19
N ASP A 124 51.38 -7.99 -3.74
CA ASP A 124 50.37 -9.06 -3.68
C ASP A 124 49.87 -9.39 -2.26
N TYR A 125 50.72 -9.19 -1.23
CA TYR A 125 50.33 -9.47 0.15
C TYR A 125 49.19 -8.56 0.62
N TYR A 126 49.08 -7.32 0.13
CA TYR A 126 47.98 -6.43 0.51
C TYR A 126 46.63 -6.94 0.02
N GLU A 127 46.58 -7.55 -1.16
CA GLU A 127 45.34 -8.13 -1.68
C GLU A 127 44.92 -9.35 -0.86
N LYS A 128 45.89 -10.19 -0.49
CA LYS A 128 45.64 -11.32 0.42
C LYS A 128 45.13 -10.84 1.79
N ASP A 129 45.83 -9.88 2.38
CA ASP A 129 45.49 -9.27 3.67
C ASP A 129 44.08 -8.66 3.61
N TYR A 130 43.76 -7.94 2.54
CA TYR A 130 42.45 -7.33 2.35
C TYR A 130 41.33 -8.37 2.30
N ASN A 131 41.54 -9.45 1.55
CA ASN A 131 40.55 -10.53 1.47
C ASN A 131 40.32 -11.20 2.83
N GLU A 132 41.38 -11.41 3.60
CA GLU A 132 41.29 -11.93 4.98
C GLU A 132 40.54 -10.95 5.92
N ASP A 133 40.84 -9.66 5.86
CA ASP A 133 40.17 -8.65 6.68
C ASP A 133 38.68 -8.51 6.31
N LYS A 134 38.37 -8.60 5.02
CA LYS A 134 37.01 -8.63 4.49
C LYS A 134 36.26 -9.85 5.02
N GLU A 135 36.83 -11.05 4.93
CA GLU A 135 36.23 -12.29 5.44
C GLU A 135 35.97 -12.19 6.95
N ASN A 136 36.97 -11.76 7.72
CA ASN A 136 36.86 -11.57 9.18
C ASN A 136 35.77 -10.56 9.58
N LEU A 137 35.66 -9.44 8.86
CA LEU A 137 34.62 -8.44 9.13
C LEU A 137 33.22 -9.01 8.87
N LEU A 138 33.04 -9.70 7.74
CA LEU A 138 31.76 -10.29 7.37
C LEU A 138 31.36 -11.40 8.36
N ASP A 139 32.30 -12.26 8.77
CA ASP A 139 32.07 -13.28 9.80
C ASP A 139 31.69 -12.65 11.15
N GLY A 140 32.36 -11.58 11.55
CA GLY A 140 32.05 -10.84 12.78
C GLY A 140 30.63 -10.29 12.78
N TRP A 141 30.24 -9.56 11.72
CA TRP A 141 28.88 -9.05 11.58
C TRP A 141 27.83 -10.16 11.48
N TYR A 142 28.17 -11.28 10.82
CA TYR A 142 27.26 -12.41 10.68
C TYR A 142 26.93 -13.04 12.04
N ASN A 143 27.94 -13.31 12.86
CA ASN A 143 27.75 -13.86 14.20
C ASN A 143 27.04 -12.88 15.13
N GLU A 144 27.34 -11.58 15.04
CA GLU A 144 26.64 -10.54 15.79
C GLU A 144 25.15 -10.46 15.36
N ALA A 145 24.87 -10.60 14.07
CA ALA A 145 23.50 -10.59 13.54
C ALA A 145 22.69 -11.81 14.01
N ILE A 146 23.31 -12.99 14.07
CA ILE A 146 22.70 -14.19 14.64
C ILE A 146 22.35 -13.97 16.11
N THR A 147 23.31 -13.50 16.91
CA THR A 147 23.10 -13.24 18.34
C THR A 147 21.95 -12.22 18.54
N ALA A 148 21.98 -11.12 17.78
CA ALA A 148 20.92 -10.12 17.82
C ALA A 148 19.55 -10.69 17.42
N PHE A 149 19.50 -11.61 16.45
CA PHE A 149 18.26 -12.27 16.04
C PHE A 149 17.71 -13.19 17.14
N GLU A 150 18.58 -14.00 17.75
CA GLU A 150 18.21 -14.91 18.85
C GLU A 150 17.65 -14.16 20.06
N ASP A 151 18.30 -13.03 20.41
CA ASP A 151 17.88 -12.11 21.48
C ASP A 151 16.60 -11.32 21.15
N GLY A 152 16.07 -11.42 19.93
CA GLY A 152 14.88 -10.69 19.49
C GLY A 152 15.13 -9.23 19.10
N HIS A 153 16.39 -8.81 18.97
CA HIS A 153 16.79 -7.51 18.43
C HIS A 153 16.76 -7.50 16.88
N PHE A 154 15.58 -7.73 16.31
CA PHE A 154 15.40 -7.96 14.87
C PHE A 154 15.86 -6.79 13.99
N ASP A 155 15.66 -5.53 14.43
CA ASP A 155 16.14 -4.35 13.68
C ASP A 155 17.67 -4.30 13.60
N LYS A 156 18.35 -4.66 14.69
CA LYS A 156 19.82 -4.75 14.74
C LYS A 156 20.31 -5.85 13.81
N ALA A 157 19.71 -7.04 13.89
CA ALA A 157 20.04 -8.16 13.02
C ALA A 157 19.85 -7.79 11.54
N LYS A 158 18.72 -7.18 11.18
CA LYS A 158 18.43 -6.72 9.81
C LYS A 158 19.46 -5.72 9.30
N SER A 159 19.88 -4.78 10.15
CA SER A 159 20.91 -3.79 9.81
C SER A 159 22.24 -4.46 9.51
N LEU A 160 22.68 -5.41 10.35
CA LEU A 160 23.94 -6.14 10.16
C LEU A 160 23.91 -7.01 8.91
N TYR A 161 22.85 -7.78 8.68
CA TYR A 161 22.68 -8.55 7.44
C TYR A 161 22.67 -7.66 6.19
N SER A 162 22.04 -6.48 6.25
CA SER A 162 22.03 -5.54 5.13
C SER A 162 23.43 -4.97 4.84
N LYS A 163 24.25 -4.74 5.88
CA LYS A 163 25.65 -4.34 5.71
C LYS A 163 26.46 -5.45 5.02
N ILE A 164 26.28 -6.70 5.42
CA ILE A 164 26.94 -7.84 4.77
C ILE A 164 26.58 -7.90 3.28
N LEU A 165 25.29 -7.86 2.94
CA LEU A 165 24.82 -7.91 1.54
C LEU A 165 25.28 -6.72 0.68
N SER A 166 25.60 -5.57 1.30
CA SER A 166 26.17 -4.43 0.58
C SER A 166 27.62 -4.64 0.15
N ILE A 167 28.33 -5.56 0.80
CA ILE A 167 29.73 -5.90 0.53
C ILE A 167 29.84 -7.20 -0.29
N ASP A 168 29.00 -8.18 0.03
CA ASP A 168 28.92 -9.47 -0.65
C ASP A 168 27.44 -9.92 -0.71
N PRO A 169 26.78 -9.72 -1.86
CA PRO A 169 25.38 -10.11 -2.07
C PRO A 169 25.11 -11.61 -1.97
N GLU A 170 26.13 -12.46 -2.15
CA GLU A 170 26.01 -13.93 -2.15
C GLU A 170 26.56 -14.56 -0.86
N TYR A 171 26.78 -13.75 0.18
CA TYR A 171 27.39 -14.22 1.41
C TYR A 171 26.46 -15.17 2.19
N LYS A 172 26.81 -16.47 2.18
CA LYS A 172 26.15 -17.54 2.94
C LYS A 172 24.63 -17.54 2.73
N ASP A 173 23.86 -17.61 3.81
CA ASP A 173 22.40 -17.61 3.87
C ASP A 173 21.83 -16.26 4.32
N VAL A 174 22.59 -15.16 4.17
CA VAL A 174 22.24 -13.85 4.74
C VAL A 174 20.98 -13.26 4.13
N ILE A 175 20.67 -13.53 2.86
CA ILE A 175 19.42 -13.09 2.23
C ILE A 175 18.23 -13.66 3.02
N ASP A 176 18.20 -14.98 3.21
CA ASP A 176 17.12 -15.67 3.91
C ASP A 176 17.04 -15.23 5.37
N ARG A 177 18.18 -15.10 6.05
CA ARG A 177 18.22 -14.63 7.45
C ARG A 177 17.74 -13.21 7.62
N ARG A 178 18.10 -12.31 6.70
CA ARG A 178 17.59 -10.93 6.70
C ARG A 178 16.09 -10.93 6.54
N ASP A 179 15.55 -11.71 5.63
CA ASP A 179 14.11 -11.73 5.36
C ASP A 179 13.35 -12.32 6.57
N ALA A 180 13.93 -13.32 7.24
CA ALA A 180 13.42 -13.87 8.49
C ALA A 180 13.28 -12.84 9.62
N THR A 181 14.11 -11.78 9.66
CA THR A 181 14.00 -10.72 10.69
C THR A 181 12.64 -10.02 10.70
N SER A 182 11.94 -10.01 9.56
CA SER A 182 10.65 -9.34 9.42
C SER A 182 9.48 -10.28 9.69
N THR A 183 9.65 -11.59 9.54
CA THR A 183 8.60 -12.61 9.74
C THR A 183 8.62 -13.22 11.14
N GLU A 184 9.81 -13.50 11.69
CA GLU A 184 10.01 -14.11 13.01
C GLU A 184 9.28 -13.40 14.16
N PRO A 185 9.22 -12.05 14.25
CA PRO A 185 8.49 -11.39 15.33
C PRO A 185 6.99 -11.75 15.34
N TYR A 186 6.38 -11.81 14.16
CA TYR A 186 4.98 -12.19 14.00
C TYR A 186 4.80 -13.68 14.30
N TYR A 187 5.74 -14.52 13.87
CA TYR A 187 5.68 -15.95 14.16
C TYR A 187 5.71 -16.22 15.67
N ARG A 188 6.66 -15.63 16.40
CA ARG A 188 6.76 -15.76 17.86
C ARG A 188 5.51 -15.28 18.59
N ARG A 189 4.96 -14.12 18.20
CA ARG A 189 3.68 -13.62 18.76
C ARG A 189 2.50 -14.53 18.44
N GLY A 190 2.45 -15.07 17.22
CA GLY A 190 1.42 -16.03 16.80
C GLY A 190 1.45 -17.31 17.63
N ILE A 191 2.66 -17.85 17.88
CA ILE A 191 2.86 -19.03 18.74
C ILE A 191 2.45 -18.74 20.18
N ASP A 192 2.93 -17.64 20.77
CA ASP A 192 2.58 -17.25 22.14
C ASP A 192 1.06 -17.07 22.32
N ALA A 193 0.39 -16.44 21.34
CA ALA A 193 -1.06 -16.32 21.34
C ALA A 193 -1.76 -17.68 21.19
N TYR A 194 -1.24 -18.56 20.33
CA TYR A 194 -1.79 -19.91 20.13
C TYR A 194 -1.67 -20.77 21.40
N GLU A 195 -0.52 -20.74 22.08
CA GLU A 195 -0.30 -21.46 23.34
C GLU A 195 -1.21 -20.95 24.46
N LYS A 196 -1.52 -19.65 24.46
CA LYS A 196 -2.48 -19.02 25.37
C LYS A 196 -3.95 -19.24 24.97
N GLN A 197 -4.22 -20.03 23.92
CA GLN A 197 -5.54 -20.27 23.36
C GLN A 197 -6.26 -18.98 22.89
N ASN A 198 -5.51 -17.91 22.62
CA ASN A 198 -6.00 -16.71 21.97
C ASN A 198 -5.82 -16.87 20.45
N TYR A 199 -6.66 -17.75 19.90
CA TYR A 199 -6.64 -18.16 18.50
C TYR A 199 -6.98 -17.02 17.54
N GLY A 200 -7.85 -16.08 17.93
CA GLY A 200 -8.16 -14.89 17.15
C GLY A 200 -6.92 -14.01 16.92
N GLN A 201 -6.13 -13.76 17.97
CA GLN A 201 -4.85 -13.06 17.84
C GLN A 201 -3.82 -13.89 17.06
N ALA A 202 -3.68 -15.18 17.39
CA ALA A 202 -2.75 -16.07 16.70
C ALA A 202 -3.01 -16.10 15.18
N TRP A 203 -4.27 -16.21 14.78
CA TRP A 203 -4.67 -16.22 13.38
C TRP A 203 -4.29 -14.92 12.66
N LYS A 204 -4.49 -13.76 13.31
CA LYS A 204 -4.10 -12.45 12.77
C LYS A 204 -2.59 -12.36 12.54
N GLU A 205 -1.79 -12.79 13.51
CA GLU A 205 -0.32 -12.79 13.39
C GLU A 205 0.15 -13.71 12.25
N PHE A 206 -0.37 -14.94 12.16
CA PHE A 206 -0.03 -15.85 11.06
C PHE A 206 -0.56 -15.36 9.70
N GLN A 207 -1.69 -14.66 9.68
CA GLN A 207 -2.23 -14.06 8.45
C GLN A 207 -1.32 -12.95 7.93
N HIS A 208 -0.70 -12.16 8.82
CA HIS A 208 0.29 -11.17 8.45
C HIS A 208 1.55 -11.80 7.82
N ILE A 209 1.98 -12.97 8.33
CA ILE A 209 3.08 -13.72 7.70
C ILE A 209 2.67 -14.15 6.29
N LYS A 210 1.52 -14.82 6.15
CA LYS A 210 1.05 -15.34 4.85
C LYS A 210 0.82 -14.26 3.79
N SER A 211 0.42 -13.05 4.18
CA SER A 211 0.27 -11.95 3.23
C SER A 211 1.61 -11.49 2.61
N ASN A 212 2.72 -11.69 3.33
CA ASN A 212 4.07 -11.31 2.86
C ASN A 212 4.82 -12.52 2.27
N ASP A 213 4.65 -13.70 2.84
CA ASP A 213 5.19 -14.97 2.36
C ASP A 213 4.10 -16.06 2.36
N PRO A 214 3.39 -16.24 1.23
CA PRO A 214 2.34 -17.25 1.11
C PRO A 214 2.83 -18.69 1.29
N ASN A 215 4.14 -18.96 1.19
CA ASN A 215 4.74 -20.28 1.24
C ASN A 215 5.33 -20.65 2.61
N TYR A 216 5.14 -19.80 3.62
CA TYR A 216 5.61 -20.07 4.99
C TYR A 216 4.81 -21.23 5.63
N ASN A 217 5.31 -22.46 5.46
CA ASN A 217 4.59 -23.70 5.77
C ASN A 217 4.13 -23.80 7.23
N SER A 218 4.96 -23.42 8.20
CA SER A 218 4.60 -23.54 9.63
C SER A 218 3.40 -22.66 9.99
N ALA A 219 3.40 -21.39 9.57
CA ALA A 219 2.27 -20.47 9.77
C ALA A 219 0.99 -21.00 9.12
N LYS A 220 1.10 -21.60 7.92
CA LYS A 220 -0.04 -22.24 7.24
C LYS A 220 -0.60 -23.41 8.05
N SER A 221 0.26 -24.26 8.61
CA SER A 221 -0.17 -25.36 9.48
C SER A 221 -0.88 -24.85 10.74
N TYR A 222 -0.35 -23.83 11.42
CA TYR A 222 -1.03 -23.25 12.59
C TYR A 222 -2.37 -22.62 12.23
N GLN A 223 -2.46 -21.88 11.12
CA GLN A 223 -3.73 -21.35 10.66
C GLN A 223 -4.75 -22.45 10.39
N GLN A 224 -4.32 -23.56 9.77
CA GLN A 224 -5.21 -24.68 9.50
C GLN A 224 -5.71 -25.32 10.79
N ASN A 225 -4.83 -25.52 11.79
CA ASN A 225 -5.22 -26.02 13.11
C ASN A 225 -6.23 -25.08 13.80
N ILE A 226 -5.99 -23.77 13.76
CA ILE A 226 -6.93 -22.77 14.28
C ILE A 226 -8.27 -22.86 13.56
N ILE A 227 -8.26 -23.00 12.23
CA ILE A 227 -9.49 -23.16 11.45
C ILE A 227 -10.22 -24.45 11.82
N ASP A 228 -9.52 -25.56 11.99
CA ASP A 228 -10.15 -26.84 12.31
C ASP A 228 -10.74 -26.85 13.72
N GLU A 229 -10.11 -26.15 14.67
CA GLU A 229 -10.61 -25.96 16.03
C GLU A 229 -11.82 -25.01 16.08
N LEU A 230 -11.75 -23.87 15.38
CA LEU A 230 -12.74 -22.80 15.47
C LEU A 230 -13.87 -22.89 14.43
N SER A 231 -13.67 -23.66 13.35
CA SER A 231 -14.66 -23.69 12.27
C SER A 231 -15.96 -24.33 12.72
N ILE A 232 -17.05 -23.60 12.49
CA ILE A 232 -18.40 -24.09 12.74
C ILE A 232 -19.04 -24.44 11.41
N SER A 233 -19.46 -25.69 11.27
CA SER A 233 -20.37 -26.10 10.22
C SER A 233 -21.80 -25.66 10.58
N MET A 234 -22.32 -24.69 9.83
CA MET A 234 -23.56 -23.98 10.13
C MET A 234 -24.61 -24.25 9.05
N SER A 235 -25.85 -24.53 9.46
CA SER A 235 -27.01 -24.49 8.57
C SER A 235 -27.88 -23.29 8.87
N VAL A 236 -28.46 -22.67 7.84
CA VAL A 236 -29.37 -21.52 7.98
C VAL A 236 -30.79 -21.97 7.68
N LEU A 237 -31.69 -21.84 8.66
CA LEU A 237 -33.10 -22.16 8.49
C LEU A 237 -33.87 -20.99 7.83
N PRO A 238 -35.02 -21.27 7.19
CA PRO A 238 -35.92 -20.21 6.73
C PRO A 238 -36.30 -19.28 7.89
N ALA A 239 -36.37 -17.99 7.61
CA ALA A 239 -36.72 -17.03 8.64
C ALA A 239 -38.15 -17.26 9.10
N GLN A 240 -38.36 -17.35 10.41
CA GLN A 240 -39.70 -17.45 10.98
C GLN A 240 -40.40 -16.10 10.89
N THR A 241 -41.60 -16.08 10.34
CA THR A 241 -42.34 -14.84 10.17
C THR A 241 -43.84 -15.12 10.10
N ASN A 242 -44.65 -14.11 10.44
CA ASN A 242 -46.07 -14.10 10.12
C ASN A 242 -46.32 -13.41 8.75
N PHE A 243 -45.27 -12.95 8.07
CA PHE A 243 -45.30 -12.22 6.80
C PHE A 243 -44.87 -13.14 5.64
N HIS A 244 -45.85 -13.75 4.95
CA HIS A 244 -45.70 -14.87 4.00
C HIS A 244 -44.72 -14.68 2.81
N LYS A 245 -44.11 -13.51 2.63
CA LYS A 245 -43.23 -13.17 1.49
C LYS A 245 -41.74 -12.96 1.84
N SER A 246 -41.35 -13.08 3.11
CA SER A 246 -40.00 -12.69 3.57
C SER A 246 -39.09 -13.84 4.00
N GLU A 247 -39.65 -15.05 4.22
CA GLU A 247 -38.95 -16.21 4.81
C GLU A 247 -37.71 -16.65 4.03
N TRP A 248 -37.92 -16.98 2.76
CA TRP A 248 -36.88 -17.50 1.88
C TRP A 248 -35.95 -16.41 1.37
N LYS A 249 -36.47 -15.21 1.12
CA LYS A 249 -35.65 -14.07 0.67
C LYS A 249 -34.59 -13.70 1.71
N LEU A 250 -34.98 -13.58 2.98
CA LEU A 250 -34.03 -13.26 4.04
C LEU A 250 -32.98 -14.37 4.22
N ARG A 251 -33.40 -15.64 4.21
CA ARG A 251 -32.45 -16.78 4.25
C ARG A 251 -31.45 -16.71 3.11
N SER A 252 -31.92 -16.55 1.87
CA SER A 252 -31.05 -16.49 0.69
C SER A 252 -30.07 -15.33 0.77
N ASN A 253 -30.52 -14.16 1.24
CA ASN A 253 -29.64 -13.01 1.46
C ASN A 253 -28.60 -13.31 2.54
N ILE A 254 -28.98 -13.91 3.67
CA ILE A 254 -28.04 -14.29 4.74
C ILE A 254 -26.99 -15.27 4.21
N VAL A 255 -27.41 -16.34 3.53
CA VAL A 255 -26.50 -17.33 2.93
C VAL A 255 -25.55 -16.66 1.93
N ALA A 256 -26.06 -15.76 1.08
CA ALA A 256 -25.24 -15.01 0.13
C ALA A 256 -24.23 -14.09 0.83
N GLN A 257 -24.64 -13.36 1.88
CA GLN A 257 -23.74 -12.46 2.62
C GLN A 257 -22.69 -13.23 3.41
N ILE A 258 -23.05 -14.33 4.08
CA ILE A 258 -22.08 -15.21 4.75
C ILE A 258 -21.08 -15.80 3.73
N SER A 259 -21.56 -16.27 2.57
CA SER A 259 -20.69 -16.77 1.50
C SER A 259 -19.73 -15.70 0.98
N LYS A 260 -20.21 -14.45 0.88
CA LYS A 260 -19.42 -13.30 0.44
C LYS A 260 -18.32 -12.91 1.42
N LEU A 261 -18.53 -13.12 2.73
CA LEU A 261 -17.50 -12.88 3.75
C LEU A 261 -16.27 -13.77 3.56
N LYS A 262 -16.43 -14.95 2.94
CA LYS A 262 -15.36 -15.96 2.75
C LYS A 262 -14.62 -16.26 4.07
N SER A 263 -15.39 -16.28 5.17
CA SER A 263 -14.83 -16.56 6.48
C SER A 263 -14.29 -18.00 6.51
N PRO A 264 -13.03 -18.22 6.92
CA PRO A 264 -12.51 -19.57 7.06
C PRO A 264 -13.15 -20.32 8.24
N PHE A 265 -13.82 -19.60 9.15
CA PHE A 265 -14.44 -20.14 10.35
C PHE A 265 -15.90 -20.55 10.16
N ILE A 266 -16.51 -20.24 9.01
CA ILE A 266 -17.90 -20.58 8.73
C ILE A 266 -17.95 -21.55 7.54
N LYS A 267 -18.33 -22.79 7.81
CA LYS A 267 -18.60 -23.80 6.78
C LYS A 267 -20.12 -23.88 6.60
N LEU A 268 -20.65 -23.24 5.57
CA LEU A 268 -22.08 -23.33 5.26
C LEU A 268 -22.43 -24.74 4.78
N VAL A 269 -23.37 -25.37 5.48
CA VAL A 269 -23.96 -26.65 5.10
C VAL A 269 -25.27 -26.33 4.39
N ASP A 270 -25.20 -26.28 3.06
CA ASP A 270 -26.40 -26.15 2.24
C ASP A 270 -27.00 -27.54 1.99
N ARG A 271 -28.31 -27.63 2.16
CA ARG A 271 -29.07 -28.84 1.86
C ARG A 271 -30.13 -28.39 0.86
N GLU A 272 -29.88 -28.69 -0.40
CA GLU A 272 -30.85 -28.47 -1.49
C GLU A 272 -32.20 -29.18 -1.22
N ASN A 273 -32.26 -30.10 -0.26
CA ASN A 273 -33.47 -30.86 0.14
C ASN A 273 -33.89 -30.65 1.62
N LEU A 274 -33.85 -29.43 2.17
CA LEU A 274 -34.56 -29.14 3.44
C LEU A 274 -36.09 -29.23 3.29
N ASP A 275 -36.60 -29.18 2.06
CA ASP A 275 -38.02 -29.15 1.73
C ASP A 275 -38.78 -30.40 2.20
N GLN A 276 -38.14 -31.58 2.19
CA GLN A 276 -38.75 -32.82 2.68
C GLN A 276 -38.99 -32.82 4.20
N ILE A 277 -38.16 -32.09 4.96
CA ILE A 277 -38.31 -31.94 6.42
C ILE A 277 -39.34 -30.85 6.77
N ILE A 278 -39.54 -29.89 5.87
CA ILE A 278 -40.48 -28.77 6.03
C ILE A 278 -41.91 -29.17 5.60
N GLU A 279 -42.08 -29.99 4.57
CA GLU A 279 -43.41 -30.44 4.12
C GLU A 279 -44.16 -31.31 5.15
N GLU A 280 -43.45 -32.08 5.97
CA GLU A 280 -44.05 -32.84 7.08
C GLU A 280 -44.60 -31.93 8.22
N GLN A 281 -44.30 -30.62 8.21
CA GLN A 281 -44.61 -29.67 9.28
C GLN A 281 -45.78 -28.71 9.01
N LYS A 282 -46.72 -29.05 8.11
CA LYS A 282 -47.98 -28.27 7.96
C LYS A 282 -48.89 -28.24 9.21
N LEU A 283 -48.48 -28.81 10.35
CA LEU A 283 -49.26 -28.91 11.58
C LEU A 283 -48.43 -28.55 12.82
N GLY A 284 -48.30 -27.27 13.16
CA GLY A 284 -47.76 -26.87 14.47
C GLY A 284 -47.22 -25.44 14.55
N LEU A 285 -48.09 -24.44 14.40
CA LEU A 285 -47.77 -23.04 14.63
C LEU A 285 -47.62 -22.73 16.14
N THR A 286 -46.79 -21.73 16.42
CA THR A 286 -46.64 -20.91 17.65
C THR A 286 -45.57 -21.28 18.69
N GLY A 287 -44.82 -20.24 19.11
CA GLY A 287 -44.01 -20.21 20.33
C GLY A 287 -42.53 -20.53 20.15
N PHE A 288 -41.65 -19.60 20.52
CA PHE A 288 -40.22 -19.89 20.65
C PHE A 288 -40.00 -21.08 21.61
N VAL A 289 -39.15 -21.99 21.17
CA VAL A 289 -38.63 -23.17 21.91
C VAL A 289 -39.73 -24.09 22.45
N ASN A 290 -40.18 -25.03 21.61
CA ASN A 290 -40.76 -26.28 22.10
C ASN A 290 -39.67 -27.37 22.03
N GLU A 291 -39.70 -28.37 22.90
CA GLU A 291 -38.74 -29.52 22.94
C GLU A 291 -38.49 -30.15 21.55
N LYS A 292 -39.46 -30.01 20.63
CA LYS A 292 -39.35 -30.41 19.24
C LYS A 292 -38.27 -29.64 18.45
N THR A 293 -38.01 -28.36 18.70
CA THR A 293 -36.97 -27.58 17.98
C THR A 293 -35.56 -27.99 18.42
N ALA A 294 -35.36 -28.29 19.70
CA ALA A 294 -34.09 -28.82 20.22
C ALA A 294 -33.82 -30.24 19.68
N ALA A 295 -34.83 -31.10 19.63
CA ALA A 295 -34.74 -32.42 18.97
C ALA A 295 -34.44 -32.31 17.45
N ARG A 296 -34.96 -31.27 16.78
CA ARG A 296 -34.72 -30.95 15.36
C ARG A 296 -33.29 -30.46 15.07
N VAL A 297 -32.66 -29.79 16.03
CA VAL A 297 -31.30 -29.24 15.92
C VAL A 297 -30.25 -30.37 15.93
N GLY A 298 -30.47 -31.46 16.70
CA GLY A 298 -29.61 -32.66 16.69
C GLY A 298 -29.79 -33.61 15.49
N GLN A 299 -30.83 -33.44 14.66
CA GLN A 299 -31.10 -34.27 13.47
C GLN A 299 -30.42 -33.75 12.20
N ILE A 300 -29.80 -32.57 12.23
CA ILE A 300 -29.15 -31.97 11.07
C ILE A 300 -27.73 -32.54 10.92
N ILE A 301 -27.66 -33.77 10.39
CA ILE A 301 -26.43 -34.43 9.90
C ILE A 301 -25.48 -33.44 9.19
N GLY A 302 -24.27 -33.26 9.72
CA GLY A 302 -23.19 -32.48 9.12
C GLY A 302 -23.09 -31.01 9.55
N ALA A 303 -24.13 -30.44 10.18
CA ALA A 303 -24.04 -29.11 10.78
C ALA A 303 -23.86 -29.23 12.30
N LYS A 304 -22.77 -28.66 12.83
CA LYS A 304 -22.53 -28.52 14.28
C LYS A 304 -23.35 -27.39 14.91
N SER A 305 -23.90 -26.49 14.10
CA SER A 305 -24.75 -25.41 14.58
C SER A 305 -25.84 -25.01 13.59
N VAL A 306 -26.90 -24.42 14.13
CA VAL A 306 -28.09 -24.03 13.37
C VAL A 306 -28.39 -22.55 13.64
N LEU A 307 -28.46 -21.77 12.57
CA LEU A 307 -28.88 -20.38 12.62
C LEU A 307 -30.40 -20.30 12.43
N ILE A 308 -31.07 -19.79 13.45
CA ILE A 308 -32.51 -19.51 13.44
C ILE A 308 -32.69 -18.00 13.39
N THR A 309 -33.56 -17.53 12.51
CA THR A 309 -33.92 -16.12 12.42
C THR A 309 -35.43 -15.96 12.54
N LYS A 310 -35.87 -14.84 13.12
CA LYS A 310 -37.28 -14.47 13.22
C LYS A 310 -37.47 -13.00 12.89
N VAL A 311 -38.37 -12.72 11.97
CA VAL A 311 -38.83 -11.36 11.69
C VAL A 311 -39.86 -10.99 12.77
N VAL A 312 -39.46 -10.10 13.67
CA VAL A 312 -40.27 -9.67 14.82
C VAL A 312 -41.13 -8.47 14.45
N ASN A 313 -40.57 -7.52 13.70
CA ASN A 313 -41.26 -6.35 13.19
C ASN A 313 -41.01 -6.23 11.68
N TYR A 314 -42.05 -5.88 10.94
CA TYR A 314 -42.01 -5.55 9.53
C TYR A 314 -43.09 -4.52 9.27
N ASN A 315 -42.68 -3.27 9.04
CA ASN A 315 -43.59 -2.16 8.88
C ASN A 315 -43.22 -1.32 7.66
N TYR A 316 -44.15 -1.24 6.71
CA TYR A 316 -44.05 -0.34 5.57
C TYR A 316 -45.04 0.82 5.75
N SER A 317 -44.52 2.04 5.76
CA SER A 317 -45.29 3.27 5.82
C SER A 317 -45.15 4.01 4.49
N PRO A 318 -46.11 3.87 3.55
CA PRO A 318 -46.13 4.68 2.35
C PRO A 318 -46.44 6.12 2.74
N GLY A 319 -45.48 7.03 2.58
CA GLY A 319 -45.71 8.44 2.84
C GLY A 319 -46.88 8.98 2.03
N GLN A 320 -47.60 9.95 2.57
CA GLN A 320 -48.59 10.67 1.80
C GLN A 320 -47.91 11.75 0.96
N MET A 321 -48.38 11.94 -0.27
CA MET A 321 -47.91 13.03 -1.12
C MET A 321 -48.42 14.36 -0.57
N ILE A 322 -47.50 15.21 -0.17
CA ILE A 322 -47.77 16.58 0.29
C ILE A 322 -47.58 17.50 -0.90
N ARG A 323 -48.56 18.37 -1.17
CA ARG A 323 -48.47 19.42 -2.18
C ARG A 323 -48.45 20.78 -1.50
N ASN A 324 -47.39 21.55 -1.74
CA ASN A 324 -47.24 22.92 -1.27
C ASN A 324 -47.18 23.88 -2.45
N GLU A 325 -48.02 24.92 -2.44
CA GLU A 325 -47.92 26.01 -3.41
C GLU A 325 -46.87 27.01 -2.90
N LYS A 326 -45.82 27.24 -3.70
CA LYS A 326 -44.71 28.14 -3.38
C LYS A 326 -44.59 29.25 -4.42
N VAL A 327 -43.92 30.33 -4.04
CA VAL A 327 -43.69 31.49 -4.90
C VAL A 327 -42.26 31.46 -5.42
N ALA A 328 -42.12 31.57 -6.73
CA ALA A 328 -40.89 31.91 -7.41
C ALA A 328 -41.10 33.21 -8.21
N TYR A 329 -40.06 33.72 -8.85
CA TYR A 329 -40.15 34.96 -9.61
C TYR A 329 -39.83 34.74 -11.09
N SER A 330 -40.60 35.37 -11.99
CA SER A 330 -40.45 35.31 -13.45
C SER A 330 -40.30 36.70 -14.07
N GLY A 331 -39.70 36.82 -15.25
CA GLY A 331 -39.74 38.08 -16.03
C GLY A 331 -38.47 38.96 -16.03
N GLY A 332 -37.36 38.51 -15.42
CA GLY A 332 -36.06 39.17 -15.52
C GLY A 332 -34.99 38.29 -16.20
N SER A 333 -34.01 38.90 -16.87
CA SER A 333 -32.75 38.23 -17.18
C SER A 333 -31.87 38.23 -15.92
N ILE A 334 -30.77 37.47 -15.90
CA ILE A 334 -29.78 37.53 -14.81
C ILE A 334 -29.21 38.95 -14.60
N TYR A 335 -29.34 39.85 -15.59
CA TYR A 335 -28.88 41.23 -15.56
C TYR A 335 -29.96 42.25 -15.15
N SER A 336 -31.22 41.81 -14.97
CA SER A 336 -32.33 42.72 -14.64
C SER A 336 -32.31 43.15 -13.17
N SER A 337 -32.72 44.41 -12.92
CA SER A 337 -33.07 44.90 -11.57
C SER A 337 -34.17 44.02 -10.94
N ASN A 338 -34.17 43.90 -9.60
CA ASN A 338 -35.15 43.09 -8.86
C ASN A 338 -36.60 43.55 -9.11
N SER A 339 -36.82 44.83 -9.46
CA SER A 339 -38.13 45.39 -9.80
C SER A 339 -38.80 44.79 -11.05
N ASN A 340 -38.05 44.07 -11.88
CA ASN A 340 -38.56 43.46 -13.12
C ASN A 340 -39.08 42.04 -12.92
N PHE A 341 -38.94 41.49 -11.72
CA PHE A 341 -39.36 40.13 -11.39
C PHE A 341 -40.80 40.14 -10.87
N ARG A 342 -41.65 39.30 -11.45
CA ARG A 342 -43.05 39.13 -11.07
C ARG A 342 -43.23 37.80 -10.32
N PRO A 343 -43.89 37.80 -9.14
CA PRO A 343 -44.14 36.57 -8.41
C PRO A 343 -45.06 35.66 -9.22
N VAL A 344 -44.69 34.39 -9.31
CA VAL A 344 -45.47 33.32 -9.93
C VAL A 344 -45.49 32.12 -9.00
N LYS A 345 -46.58 31.35 -9.08
CA LYS A 345 -46.80 30.18 -8.24
C LYS A 345 -46.31 28.93 -8.94
N TYR A 346 -45.63 28.07 -8.20
CA TYR A 346 -45.29 26.71 -8.60
C TYR A 346 -45.73 25.75 -7.50
N ASN A 347 -45.88 24.47 -7.85
CA ASN A 347 -46.22 23.44 -6.88
C ASN A 347 -44.98 22.64 -6.54
N GLU A 348 -44.67 22.50 -5.27
CA GLU A 348 -43.70 21.54 -4.77
C GLU A 348 -44.45 20.35 -4.19
N PHE A 349 -43.98 19.15 -4.53
CA PHE A 349 -44.50 17.89 -4.05
C PHE A 349 -43.42 17.18 -3.26
N SER A 350 -43.76 16.64 -2.10
CA SER A 350 -42.87 15.79 -1.32
C SER A 350 -43.57 14.54 -0.84
N GLN A 351 -42.83 13.45 -0.73
CA GLN A 351 -43.30 12.19 -0.18
C GLN A 351 -42.09 11.41 0.37
N VAL A 352 -42.27 10.79 1.54
CA VAL A 352 -41.25 9.95 2.18
C VAL A 352 -41.86 8.60 2.52
N SER A 353 -41.37 7.54 1.89
CA SER A 353 -41.74 6.17 2.24
C SER A 353 -40.70 5.57 3.18
N THR A 354 -41.16 4.90 4.23
CA THR A 354 -40.32 4.29 5.27
C THR A 354 -40.58 2.80 5.36
N MET A 355 -39.51 2.02 5.47
CA MET A 355 -39.56 0.59 5.77
C MET A 355 -38.74 0.32 7.03
N GLN A 356 -39.34 -0.33 8.02
CA GLN A 356 -38.70 -0.73 9.26
C GLN A 356 -38.78 -2.24 9.43
N VAL A 357 -37.66 -2.86 9.79
CA VAL A 357 -37.59 -4.30 10.04
C VAL A 357 -36.81 -4.56 11.32
N SER A 358 -37.28 -5.52 12.11
CA SER A 358 -36.52 -6.02 13.26
C SER A 358 -36.41 -7.54 13.18
N VAL A 359 -35.18 -8.04 13.13
CA VAL A 359 -34.88 -9.46 13.01
C VAL A 359 -34.09 -9.92 14.22
N GLN A 360 -34.63 -10.88 14.94
CA GLN A 360 -33.91 -11.60 15.98
C GLN A 360 -33.22 -12.81 15.36
N TYR A 361 -32.00 -13.13 15.80
CA TYR A 361 -31.34 -14.37 15.44
C TYR A 361 -30.73 -15.09 16.63
N GLN A 362 -30.58 -16.40 16.49
CA GLN A 362 -29.91 -17.28 17.45
C GLN A 362 -29.10 -18.32 16.69
N LEU A 363 -27.83 -18.48 17.07
CA LEU A 363 -26.98 -19.58 16.64
C LEU A 363 -26.97 -20.63 17.76
N ILE A 364 -27.41 -21.85 17.46
CA ILE A 364 -27.60 -22.92 18.45
C ILE A 364 -26.69 -24.10 18.10
N SER A 365 -26.00 -24.65 19.11
CA SER A 365 -25.22 -25.88 18.99
C SER A 365 -26.11 -27.09 18.73
N SER A 366 -25.80 -27.90 17.72
CA SER A 366 -26.55 -29.13 17.43
C SER A 366 -26.31 -30.25 18.43
N GLU A 367 -25.18 -30.22 19.11
CA GLU A 367 -24.75 -31.24 20.07
C GLU A 367 -25.26 -30.94 21.48
N THR A 368 -25.14 -29.68 21.93
CA THR A 368 -25.47 -29.28 23.31
C THR A 368 -26.81 -28.57 23.44
N SER A 369 -27.44 -28.18 22.33
CA SER A 369 -28.62 -27.30 22.31
C SER A 369 -28.41 -25.93 22.97
N GLU A 370 -27.17 -25.54 23.25
CA GLU A 370 -26.83 -24.25 23.84
C GLU A 370 -26.88 -23.13 22.80
N VAL A 371 -27.32 -21.94 23.22
CA VAL A 371 -27.26 -20.73 22.41
C VAL A 371 -25.83 -20.23 22.39
N LEU A 372 -25.17 -20.35 21.25
CA LEU A 372 -23.79 -19.90 21.03
C LEU A 372 -23.74 -18.38 20.90
N ALA A 373 -24.65 -17.80 20.11
CA ALA A 373 -24.78 -16.37 19.88
C ALA A 373 -26.26 -15.99 19.67
N ALA A 374 -26.64 -14.78 20.08
CA ALA A 374 -27.97 -14.22 19.81
C ALA A 374 -27.91 -12.70 19.79
N ASP A 375 -28.70 -12.08 18.91
CA ASP A 375 -28.85 -10.63 18.87
C ASP A 375 -30.16 -10.24 18.15
N VAL A 376 -30.49 -8.94 18.19
CA VAL A 376 -31.61 -8.34 17.47
C VAL A 376 -31.12 -7.18 16.61
N ILE A 377 -31.37 -7.28 15.32
CA ILE A 377 -31.02 -6.25 14.34
C ILE A 377 -32.25 -5.41 14.05
N HIS A 378 -32.13 -4.11 14.22
CA HIS A 378 -33.18 -3.12 13.92
C HIS A 378 -32.73 -2.24 12.76
N GLU A 379 -33.44 -2.30 11.64
CA GLU A 379 -33.15 -1.48 10.47
C GLU A 379 -34.34 -0.61 10.08
N GLU A 380 -34.03 0.58 9.60
CA GLU A 380 -34.96 1.49 8.96
C GLU A 380 -34.31 2.04 7.69
N ILE A 381 -35.06 2.00 6.59
CA ILE A 381 -34.67 2.70 5.37
C ILE A 381 -35.80 3.63 4.93
N ASN A 382 -35.39 4.76 4.36
CA ASN A 382 -36.29 5.79 3.87
C ASN A 382 -36.00 6.05 2.39
N ASP A 383 -37.03 6.35 1.61
CA ASP A 383 -36.90 6.91 0.28
C ASP A 383 -37.76 8.17 0.17
N GLU A 384 -37.11 9.27 -0.19
CA GLU A 384 -37.72 10.58 -0.31
C GLU A 384 -37.74 11.04 -1.76
N MET A 385 -38.85 11.63 -2.18
CA MET A 385 -38.97 12.39 -3.41
C MET A 385 -39.37 13.83 -3.07
N ILE A 386 -38.70 14.80 -3.67
CA ILE A 386 -39.09 16.21 -3.66
C ILE A 386 -38.97 16.71 -5.10
N TYR A 387 -40.06 17.19 -5.68
CA TYR A 387 -40.03 17.74 -7.03
C TYR A 387 -40.99 18.92 -7.19
N ALA A 388 -40.74 19.75 -8.20
CA ALA A 388 -41.55 20.91 -8.51
C ALA A 388 -42.23 20.79 -9.88
N THR A 389 -43.43 21.36 -10.00
CA THR A 389 -44.09 21.55 -11.29
C THR A 389 -44.48 23.00 -11.51
N TYR A 390 -44.30 23.44 -12.74
CA TYR A 390 -44.70 24.76 -13.21
C TYR A 390 -45.25 24.62 -14.63
N ARG A 391 -46.36 25.31 -14.92
CA ARG A 391 -47.01 25.24 -16.25
C ARG A 391 -46.21 25.92 -17.35
N GLY A 392 -45.36 26.89 -17.00
CA GLY A 392 -44.51 27.60 -17.94
C GLY A 392 -43.07 27.07 -17.97
N ASP A 393 -42.18 27.84 -18.60
CA ASP A 393 -40.76 27.55 -18.65
C ASP A 393 -40.09 27.80 -17.30
N TYR A 394 -39.79 26.72 -16.55
CA TYR A 394 -39.20 26.80 -15.23
C TYR A 394 -37.75 27.34 -15.25
N ASN A 395 -37.05 27.30 -16.39
CA ASN A 395 -35.70 27.86 -16.50
C ASN A 395 -35.68 29.39 -16.35
N LYS A 396 -36.83 30.02 -16.54
CA LYS A 396 -37.06 31.46 -16.35
C LYS A 396 -37.56 31.81 -14.94
N LEU A 397 -37.58 30.83 -14.03
CA LEU A 397 -37.93 31.03 -12.63
C LEU A 397 -36.68 31.26 -11.78
N PHE A 398 -36.88 32.01 -10.71
CA PHE A 398 -35.85 32.44 -9.78
C PHE A 398 -36.35 32.26 -8.35
N PRO A 399 -35.66 31.50 -7.49
CA PRO A 399 -36.04 31.38 -6.08
C PRO A 399 -35.69 32.67 -5.33
N ALA A 400 -36.36 32.92 -4.20
CA ALA A 400 -36.13 34.12 -3.40
C ALA A 400 -36.25 33.84 -1.89
N LYS A 401 -35.57 34.66 -1.08
CA LYS A 401 -35.71 34.71 0.38
C LYS A 401 -35.97 36.16 0.80
N GLY A 402 -37.20 36.45 1.21
CA GLY A 402 -37.64 37.84 1.37
C GLY A 402 -37.60 38.57 0.03
N ASP A 403 -37.01 39.77 0.00
CA ASP A 403 -36.87 40.60 -1.22
C ASP A 403 -35.65 40.22 -2.09
N LEU A 404 -34.83 39.27 -1.63
CA LEU A 404 -33.63 38.83 -2.34
C LEU A 404 -33.95 37.69 -3.31
N VAL A 405 -33.83 37.97 -4.61
CA VAL A 405 -33.97 36.99 -5.69
C VAL A 405 -32.61 36.38 -6.03
N TYR A 406 -32.48 35.05 -5.94
CA TYR A 406 -31.26 34.32 -6.26
C TYR A 406 -31.17 34.08 -7.78
N LYS A 407 -30.29 34.84 -8.45
CA LYS A 407 -30.17 34.84 -9.92
C LYS A 407 -29.20 33.81 -10.46
N THR A 408 -28.24 33.37 -9.65
CA THR A 408 -27.15 32.45 -10.00
C THR A 408 -26.70 31.72 -8.74
N GLY A 409 -25.76 30.78 -8.86
CA GLY A 409 -25.18 30.09 -7.72
C GLY A 409 -26.01 28.88 -7.27
N LYS A 410 -25.68 28.38 -6.08
CA LYS A 410 -26.19 27.12 -5.55
C LYS A 410 -27.70 27.14 -5.35
N GLU A 411 -28.25 28.22 -4.81
CA GLU A 411 -29.69 28.36 -4.54
C GLU A 411 -30.53 28.27 -5.81
N ARG A 412 -30.04 28.85 -6.93
CA ARG A 412 -30.70 28.71 -8.23
C ARG A 412 -30.57 27.28 -8.76
N ALA A 413 -29.38 26.69 -8.66
CA ALA A 413 -29.13 25.34 -9.16
C ALA A 413 -30.02 24.31 -8.44
N ASP A 414 -30.00 24.30 -7.11
CA ASP A 414 -30.80 23.42 -6.26
C ASP A 414 -32.32 23.60 -6.54
N PHE A 415 -32.77 24.84 -6.78
CA PHE A 415 -34.16 25.12 -7.15
C PHE A 415 -34.54 24.58 -8.53
N LEU A 416 -33.68 24.73 -9.53
CA LEU A 416 -33.95 24.20 -10.88
C LEU A 416 -33.94 22.67 -10.87
N GLU A 417 -33.09 22.05 -10.05
CA GLU A 417 -33.01 20.60 -9.89
C GLU A 417 -34.35 19.99 -9.45
N LEU A 418 -35.16 20.71 -8.65
CA LEU A 418 -36.50 20.27 -8.26
C LEU A 418 -37.40 19.95 -9.47
N PHE A 419 -37.24 20.63 -10.61
CA PHE A 419 -38.09 20.41 -11.79
C PHE A 419 -37.68 19.18 -12.61
N SER A 420 -36.45 18.69 -12.40
CA SER A 420 -35.89 17.48 -12.99
C SER A 420 -35.77 16.30 -12.02
N ALA A 421 -36.12 16.49 -10.75
CA ALA A 421 -36.03 15.46 -9.72
C ALA A 421 -36.98 14.28 -9.97
N LYS A 422 -36.68 13.13 -9.35
CA LYS A 422 -37.52 11.93 -9.43
C LYS A 422 -38.95 12.21 -8.92
N ARG A 423 -39.93 11.55 -9.54
CA ARG A 423 -41.36 11.83 -9.31
C ARG A 423 -42.09 10.73 -8.57
N GLU A 424 -41.39 9.68 -8.18
CA GLU A 424 -41.93 8.53 -7.46
C GLU A 424 -40.92 8.10 -6.41
N VAL A 425 -41.42 7.68 -5.26
CA VAL A 425 -40.64 6.96 -4.25
C VAL A 425 -40.45 5.51 -4.69
N ALA A 426 -39.41 4.87 -4.18
CA ALA A 426 -39.17 3.43 -4.36
C ALA A 426 -40.41 2.60 -3.99
N SER A 427 -40.63 1.51 -4.73
CA SER A 427 -41.73 0.58 -4.45
C SER A 427 -41.53 -0.12 -3.10
N GLN A 428 -42.61 -0.71 -2.57
CA GLN A 428 -42.49 -1.55 -1.38
C GLN A 428 -41.54 -2.73 -1.63
N GLU A 429 -41.54 -3.33 -2.82
CA GLU A 429 -40.62 -4.42 -3.17
C GLU A 429 -39.15 -3.95 -3.20
N ASP A 430 -38.87 -2.75 -3.70
CA ASP A 430 -37.51 -2.21 -3.74
C ASP A 430 -36.99 -1.93 -2.33
N LEU A 431 -37.84 -1.35 -1.47
CA LEU A 431 -37.49 -1.11 -0.07
C LEU A 431 -37.32 -2.43 0.69
N ASP A 432 -38.21 -3.41 0.47
CA ASP A 432 -38.07 -4.77 1.03
C ASP A 432 -36.73 -5.39 0.63
N PHE A 433 -36.37 -5.36 -0.64
CA PHE A 433 -35.10 -5.91 -1.10
C PHE A 433 -33.89 -5.22 -0.44
N ARG A 434 -33.89 -3.89 -0.39
CA ARG A 434 -32.80 -3.09 0.21
C ARG A 434 -32.63 -3.40 1.70
N ILE A 435 -33.72 -3.39 2.47
CA ILE A 435 -33.64 -3.58 3.92
C ILE A 435 -33.27 -5.02 4.29
N GLN A 436 -33.79 -6.02 3.56
CA GLN A 436 -33.45 -7.42 3.81
C GLN A 436 -31.97 -7.70 3.54
N ASN A 437 -31.39 -7.04 2.53
CA ASN A 437 -29.96 -7.16 2.25
C ASN A 437 -29.11 -6.49 3.34
N GLU A 438 -29.50 -5.31 3.83
CA GLU A 438 -28.82 -4.63 4.94
C GLU A 438 -28.83 -5.45 6.23
N VAL A 439 -30.00 -6.00 6.60
CA VAL A 439 -30.13 -6.91 7.74
C VAL A 439 -29.23 -8.13 7.58
N ALA A 440 -29.25 -8.77 6.41
CA ALA A 440 -28.41 -9.94 6.14
C ALA A 440 -26.90 -9.62 6.24
N THR A 441 -26.48 -8.45 5.75
CA THR A 441 -25.08 -8.00 5.84
C THR A 441 -24.66 -7.79 7.30
N LYS A 442 -25.49 -7.09 8.10
CA LYS A 442 -25.22 -6.87 9.53
C LYS A 442 -25.21 -8.17 10.33
N LEU A 443 -26.14 -9.09 10.04
CA LEU A 443 -26.20 -10.41 10.67
C LEU A 443 -24.94 -11.22 10.36
N ALA A 444 -24.58 -11.35 9.09
CA ALA A 444 -23.41 -12.10 8.67
C ALA A 444 -22.13 -11.52 9.29
N GLY A 445 -22.00 -10.18 9.32
CA GLY A 445 -20.89 -9.49 9.97
C GLY A 445 -20.80 -9.78 11.46
N SER A 446 -21.93 -9.72 12.17
CA SER A 446 -22.01 -9.99 13.62
C SER A 446 -21.66 -11.44 13.95
N LEU A 447 -22.14 -12.40 13.16
CA LEU A 447 -21.75 -13.80 13.30
C LEU A 447 -20.24 -14.02 13.08
N ASN A 448 -19.66 -13.39 12.06
CA ASN A 448 -18.24 -13.52 11.80
C ASN A 448 -17.39 -12.87 12.91
N ALA A 449 -17.78 -11.69 13.38
CA ALA A 449 -17.09 -11.02 14.49
C ALA A 449 -17.14 -11.88 15.76
N PHE A 450 -18.31 -12.41 16.11
CA PHE A 450 -18.47 -13.33 17.24
C PHE A 450 -17.52 -14.53 17.17
N LEU A 451 -17.35 -15.15 15.99
CA LEU A 451 -16.45 -16.30 15.84
C LEU A 451 -14.96 -15.93 15.92
N VAL A 452 -14.61 -14.70 15.55
CA VAL A 452 -13.24 -14.17 15.59
C VAL A 452 -12.87 -13.60 16.97
N GLU A 453 -13.85 -13.19 17.78
CA GLU A 453 -13.65 -12.60 19.10
C GLU A 453 -13.82 -13.59 20.27
N LYS A 454 -14.67 -14.63 20.11
CA LYS A 454 -14.91 -15.64 21.16
C LYS A 454 -13.72 -16.59 21.39
N TYR A 455 -12.75 -16.60 20.47
CA TYR A 455 -11.55 -17.41 20.49
C TYR A 455 -10.38 -16.62 19.92
#